data_AF-A0A2G6JJ24-F1
#
_entry.id   AF-A0A2G6JJ24-F1
#
_cell.length_a   1.000
_cell.length_b   1.000
_cell.length_c   1.000
_cell.angle_alpha   90.00
_cell.angle_beta   90.00
_cell.angle_gamma   90.00
#
_symmetry.space_group_name_H-M   'P 1'
#
loop_
_entity.id
_entity.type
_entity.pdbx_description
1 polymer ?
#
loop_
_entity_poly.entity_id
_entity_poly.type
_entity_poly.pdbx_seq_one_letter_code
_entity_poly.pdbx_strand_id
1 'polypeptide(L)' 'MKHKELLHQLRIKDTRELRYDLDELRKGLFEARFRDRTETNSKTNIKNTRRQIARLETILRERELSEAAKTEGAETAEA' A
#
# COMPACT_ATOMS: atom_id res chain seq x y z
N MET A 1 5.43 1.21 -18.28
CA MET A 1 6.38 1.17 -17.15
C MET A 1 6.59 2.60 -16.64
N LYS A 2 5.87 3.00 -15.58
CA LYS A 2 6.08 4.25 -14.83
C LYS A 2 6.23 3.97 -13.33
N HIS A 3 6.98 2.92 -12.99
CA HIS A 3 7.07 2.39 -11.61
C HIS A 3 7.65 3.40 -10.63
N LYS A 4 8.71 4.11 -11.04
CA LYS A 4 9.38 5.12 -10.20
C LYS A 4 8.47 6.31 -9.92
N GLU A 5 7.71 6.74 -10.92
CA GLU A 5 6.76 7.83 -10.82
C GLU A 5 5.55 7.46 -9.95
N LEU A 6 5.05 6.24 -10.08
CA LEU A 6 4.01 5.70 -9.21
C LEU A 6 4.46 5.68 -7.74
N LEU A 7 5.67 5.22 -7.45
CA LEU A 7 6.21 5.22 -6.09
C LEU A 7 6.38 6.64 -5.53
N HIS A 8 6.81 7.59 -6.36
CA HIS A 8 6.94 8.98 -5.94
C HIS A 8 5.57 9.58 -5.59
N GLN A 9 4.55 9.35 -6.43
CA GLN A 9 3.18 9.77 -6.16
C GLN A 9 2.63 9.17 -4.86
N LEU A 10 2.84 7.87 -4.63
CA LEU A 10 2.41 7.21 -3.39
C LEU A 10 3.10 7.80 -2.15
N ARG A 11 4.35 8.25 -2.26
CA ARG A 11 5.06 8.88 -1.13
C ARG A 11 4.59 10.30 -0.84
N ILE A 12 4.08 11.03 -1.83
CA ILE A 12 3.54 12.38 -1.67
C ILE A 12 2.16 12.35 -0.99
N LYS A 13 1.34 11.32 -1.25
CA LYS A 13 0.00 11.18 -0.68
C LYS A 13 -0.01 11.13 0.85
N ASP A 14 -1.11 11.59 1.43
CA ASP A 14 -1.32 11.53 2.88
C ASP A 14 -1.50 10.08 3.37
N THR A 15 -1.15 9.83 4.63
CA THR A 15 -1.26 8.50 5.25
C THR A 15 -2.71 7.99 5.26
N ARG A 16 -3.70 8.88 5.41
CA ARG A 16 -5.13 8.51 5.39
C ARG A 16 -5.57 8.09 4.00
N GLU A 17 -5.15 8.82 2.98
CA GLU A 17 -5.42 8.48 1.57
C GLU A 17 -4.78 7.14 1.19
N LEU A 18 -3.54 6.89 1.62
CA LEU A 18 -2.88 5.60 1.37
C LEU A 18 -3.60 4.42 2.01
N ARG A 19 -4.19 4.61 3.20
CA ARG A 19 -5.02 3.58 3.86
C ARG A 19 -6.32 3.34 3.11
N TYR A 20 -6.98 4.41 2.65
CA TYR A 20 -8.17 4.32 1.82
C TYR A 20 -7.89 3.56 0.51
N ASP A 21 -6.84 3.96 -0.22
CA ASP A 21 -6.40 3.30 -1.47
C ASP A 21 -6.10 1.81 -1.25
N LEU A 22 -5.48 1.47 -0.11
CA LEU A 22 -5.16 0.11 0.25
C LEU A 22 -6.43 -0.75 0.48
N ASP A 23 -7.45 -0.19 1.13
CA ASP A 23 -8.72 -0.88 1.33
C ASP A 23 -9.50 -1.05 0.02
N GLU A 24 -9.49 -0.05 -0.86
CA GLU A 24 -10.07 -0.18 -2.21
C GLU A 24 -9.38 -1.26 -3.03
N LEU A 25 -8.04 -1.30 -3.02
CA LEU A 25 -7.28 -2.32 -3.75
C LEU A 25 -7.52 -3.73 -3.19
N ARG A 26 -7.73 -3.88 -1.88
CA ARG A 26 -8.10 -5.16 -1.27
C ARG A 26 -9.50 -5.62 -1.71
N LYS A 27 -10.48 -4.71 -1.76
CA LYS A 27 -11.81 -5.00 -2.31
C LYS A 27 -11.73 -5.39 -3.79
N GLY A 28 -11.01 -4.62 -4.59
CA GLY A 28 -10.80 -4.92 -6.01
C GLY A 28 -10.07 -6.26 -6.22
N LEU A 29 -9.13 -6.63 -5.33
CA LEU A 29 -8.47 -7.94 -5.37
C LEU A 29 -9.45 -9.09 -5.08
N PHE A 30 -10.38 -8.89 -4.15
CA PHE A 30 -11.42 -9.89 -3.85
C PHE A 30 -12.31 -10.12 -5.06
N GLU A 31 -12.84 -9.05 -5.67
CA GLU A 31 -13.65 -9.14 -6.88
C GLU A 31 -12.89 -9.76 -8.04
N ALA A 32 -11.61 -9.40 -8.21
CA ALA A 32 -10.75 -9.99 -9.20
C ALA A 32 -10.63 -11.50 -9.00
N ARG A 33 -10.37 -11.97 -7.77
CA ARG A 33 -10.32 -13.41 -7.45
C ARG A 33 -11.65 -14.11 -7.69
N PHE A 34 -12.76 -13.43 -7.45
CA PHE A 34 -14.09 -13.96 -7.72
C PHE A 34 -14.28 -14.16 -9.23
N ARG A 35 -14.10 -13.09 -10.03
CA ARG A 35 -14.21 -13.15 -11.50
C ARG A 35 -13.26 -14.15 -12.15
N ASP A 36 -12.02 -14.22 -11.67
CA ASP A 36 -11.01 -15.18 -12.14
C ASP A 36 -11.47 -16.64 -12.01
N ARG A 37 -12.30 -16.94 -11.01
CA ARG A 37 -12.85 -18.28 -10.77
C ARG A 37 -14.19 -18.52 -11.48
N THR A 38 -15.01 -17.48 -11.67
CA THR A 38 -16.36 -17.61 -12.22
C THR A 38 -16.40 -17.42 -13.74
N GLU A 39 -15.47 -16.68 -14.32
CA GLU A 39 -15.47 -16.29 -15.74
C GLU A 39 -14.29 -16.93 -16.48
N THR A 40 -14.58 -17.77 -17.48
CA THR A 40 -13.56 -18.54 -18.22
C THR A 40 -12.58 -17.68 -19.05
N ASN A 41 -12.90 -16.40 -19.30
CA ASN A 41 -12.07 -15.49 -20.11
C ASN A 41 -11.65 -14.20 -19.38
N SER A 42 -11.72 -14.16 -18.06
CA SER A 42 -11.32 -12.98 -17.29
C SER A 42 -9.80 -12.74 -17.38
N LYS A 43 -9.39 -11.62 -17.98
CA LYS A 43 -8.00 -11.13 -17.94
C LYS A 43 -7.78 -10.34 -16.66
N THR A 44 -7.80 -11.04 -15.53
CA THR A 44 -7.72 -10.41 -14.21
C THR A 44 -6.29 -10.02 -13.84
N ASN A 45 -6.08 -8.76 -13.47
CA ASN A 45 -4.72 -8.25 -13.19
C ASN A 45 -4.26 -8.48 -11.74
N ILE A 46 -4.55 -9.68 -11.19
CA ILE A 46 -4.32 -10.04 -9.78
C ILE A 46 -2.88 -9.78 -9.35
N LYS A 47 -1.90 -10.12 -10.21
CA LYS A 47 -0.47 -9.94 -9.93
C LYS A 47 -0.12 -8.46 -9.73
N ASN A 48 -0.68 -7.56 -10.54
CA ASN A 48 -0.41 -6.13 -10.43
C ASN A 48 -1.08 -5.53 -9.19
N THR A 49 -2.34 -5.90 -8.92
CA THR A 49 -3.06 -5.45 -7.71
C THR A 49 -2.33 -5.88 -6.44
N ARG A 50 -1.87 -7.14 -6.36
CA ARG A 50 -1.04 -7.62 -5.22
C ARG A 50 0.24 -6.82 -5.04
N ARG A 51 0.92 -6.47 -6.14
CA ARG A 51 2.15 -5.67 -6.08
C ARG A 51 1.88 -4.22 -5.65
N GLN A 52 0.72 -3.66 -6.00
CA GLN A 52 0.33 -2.32 -5.53
C GLN A 52 0.04 -2.32 -4.04
N ILE A 53 -0.71 -3.31 -3.53
CA ILE A 53 -0.97 -3.47 -2.10
C ILE A 53 0.35 -3.58 -1.31
N ALA A 54 1.26 -4.46 -1.75
CA ALA A 54 2.54 -4.62 -1.07
C ALA A 54 3.35 -3.31 -0.98
N ARG A 55 3.35 -2.49 -2.04
CA ARG A 55 4.04 -1.18 -2.03
C ARG A 55 3.40 -0.20 -1.04
N LEU A 56 2.07 -0.15 -0.99
CA LEU A 56 1.35 0.70 -0.03
C LEU A 56 1.65 0.27 1.41
N GLU A 57 1.60 -1.03 1.69
CA GLU A 57 1.92 -1.60 3.00
C GLU A 57 3.37 -1.27 3.41
N THR A 58 4.33 -1.39 2.47
CA THR A 58 5.72 -0.98 2.73
C THR A 58 5.84 0.49 3.10
N ILE A 59 5.22 1.41 2.34
CA ILE A 59 5.30 2.86 2.62
C ILE A 59 4.64 3.19 3.97
N LEU A 60 3.49 2.60 4.28
CA LEU A 60 2.82 2.78 5.56
C LEU A 60 3.71 2.30 6.71
N ARG A 61 4.36 1.15 6.55
CA ARG A 61 5.27 0.62 7.56
C ARG A 61 6.54 1.45 7.72
N GLU A 62 7.12 1.94 6.63
CA GLU A 62 8.25 2.89 6.65
C GLU A 62 7.90 4.14 7.47
N ARG A 63 6.68 4.67 7.29
CA ARG A 63 6.19 5.83 8.05
C ARG A 63 6.03 5.50 9.53
N GLU A 64 5.40 4.37 9.87
CA GLU A 64 5.24 3.94 11.26
C GLU A 64 6.59 3.81 11.98
N LEU A 65 7.58 3.18 11.35
CA LEU A 65 8.92 3.05 11.92
C LEU A 65 9.63 4.39 12.07
N SER A 66 9.44 5.31 11.12
CA SER A 66 10.01 6.66 11.22
C SER A 66 9.38 7.48 12.34
N GLU A 67 8.07 7.34 12.58
CA GLU A 67 7.41 8.02 13.70
C GLU A 67 7.83 7.40 15.04
N ALA A 68 7.93 6.07 15.12
CA ALA A 68 8.43 5.38 16.31
C ALA A 68 9.88 5.80 16.67
N ALA A 69 10.76 5.93 15.67
CA ALA A 69 12.13 6.38 15.89
C ALA A 69 12.20 7.85 16.39
N LYS A 70 11.25 8.71 15.99
CA LYS A 70 11.16 10.09 16.50
C LYS A 70 10.68 10.13 17.96
N THR A 71 9.76 9.25 18.34
CA THR A 71 9.25 9.20 19.72
C THR A 71 10.29 8.65 20.69
N GLU A 72 11.08 7.63 20.31
CA GLU A 72 12.12 7.05 21.17
C GLU A 72 13.30 8.01 21.41
N GLY A 73 13.67 8.84 20.43
CA GLY A 73 14.73 9.85 20.59
C GLY A 73 14.36 10.99 21.55
N ALA A 74 13.07 11.22 21.81
CA ALA A 74 12.60 12.22 22.77
C ALA A 74 12.73 11.74 24.23
N GLU A 75 12.52 10.45 24.50
CA GLU A 75 12.67 9.89 25.85
C GLU A 75 14.14 9.82 26.31
N THR A 76 15.10 9.66 25.39
CA THR A 76 16.53 9.60 25.75
C THR A 76 17.16 10.96 26.06
N ALA A 77 16.47 12.07 25.79
CA ALA A 77 16.98 13.43 26.07
C ALA A 77 16.60 13.95 27.46
N GLU A 78 15.77 13.21 28.22
CA GLU A 78 15.24 13.60 29.53
C GLU A 78 15.83 12.78 30.71
N ALA A 79 16.82 11.91 30.47
CA ALA A 79 17.51 11.10 31.48
C ALA A 79 19.02 11.44 31.56
#